data_AF-H2ZYC9-F1
#
_entry.id   AF-H2ZYC9-F1
#
_cell.length_a   1.000
_cell.length_b   1.000
_cell.length_c   1.000
_cell.angle_alpha   90.00
_cell.angle_beta   90.00
_cell.angle_gamma   90.00
#
_symmetry.space_group_name_H-M   'P 1'
#
loop_
_entity.id
_entity.type
_entity.pdbx_description
1 polymer ?
#
loop_
_entity_poly.entity_id
_entity_poly.type
_entity_poly.pdbx_seq_one_letter_code
_entity_poly.pdbx_strand_id
1 'polypeptide(L)'
;KRREREIHQEMMLRDEEAVELRQTFSSLQQEVEMKTKKLKKVTRWGVSAKKKLASSEILLILFQLYAKLQSVKAEIQDQHDEYVRVRQDLEQTQNEQTRELKLRYLIIENFIPPEEKNKIMNRLYFDCEEDQWKFQPLVPASKKSMKRRPASAVGYKRPISQYARVAMAMGAHPRYRV
;
A
#
# COMPACT_ATOMS: atom_id res chain seq x y z
N LYS A 1 -57.74 86.93 -50.18
CA LYS A 1 -58.58 86.71 -48.99
C LYS A 1 -58.90 85.25 -48.64
N ARG A 2 -59.39 84.38 -49.54
CA ARG A 2 -59.66 82.96 -49.19
C ARG A 2 -58.39 82.09 -49.13
N ARG A 3 -57.58 82.12 -50.20
CA ARG A 3 -56.28 81.42 -50.27
C ARG A 3 -55.31 81.79 -49.14
N GLU A 4 -55.23 83.07 -48.75
CA GLU A 4 -54.38 83.51 -47.63
C GLU A 4 -54.82 82.92 -46.29
N ARG A 5 -56.13 82.74 -46.09
CA ARG A 5 -56.66 82.11 -44.87
C ARG A 5 -56.36 80.62 -44.85
N GLU A 6 -56.51 79.94 -45.99
CA GLU A 6 -56.16 78.51 -46.12
C GLU A 6 -54.65 78.29 -45.91
N ILE A 7 -53.79 79.12 -46.50
CA ILE A 7 -52.33 79.09 -46.29
C ILE A 7 -51.97 79.36 -44.82
N HIS A 8 -52.64 80.31 -44.16
CA HIS A 8 -52.41 80.60 -42.75
C HIS A 8 -52.88 79.45 -41.84
N GLN A 9 -54.01 78.82 -42.14
CA GLN A 9 -54.53 77.68 -41.40
C GLN A 9 -53.61 76.46 -41.55
N GLU A 10 -53.12 76.21 -42.76
CA GLU A 10 -52.18 75.13 -43.05
C GLU A 10 -50.83 75.38 -42.37
N MET A 11 -50.35 76.63 -42.33
CA MET A 11 -49.16 77.03 -41.57
C MET A 11 -49.33 76.72 -40.08
N MET A 12 -50.46 77.09 -39.48
CA MET A 12 -50.72 76.83 -38.05
C MET A 12 -50.78 75.34 -37.74
N LEU A 13 -51.43 74.53 -38.60
CA LEU A 13 -51.47 73.07 -38.43
C LEU A 13 -50.07 72.44 -38.56
N ARG A 14 -49.25 72.90 -39.52
CA ARG A 14 -47.87 72.43 -39.69
C ARG A 14 -46.98 72.80 -38.53
N ASP A 15 -47.14 73.99 -37.97
CA ASP A 15 -46.40 74.43 -36.79
C ASP A 15 -46.79 73.60 -35.55
N GLU A 16 -48.08 73.30 -35.40
CA GLU A 16 -48.61 72.46 -34.31
C GLU A 16 -48.13 71.00 -34.44
N GLU A 17 -48.18 70.40 -35.64
CA GLU A 17 -47.58 69.09 -35.93
C GLU A 17 -46.07 69.06 -35.61
N ALA A 18 -45.33 70.10 -35.95
CA ALA A 18 -43.90 70.19 -35.70
C ALA A 18 -43.57 70.34 -34.20
N VAL A 19 -44.43 71.02 -33.42
CA VAL A 19 -44.30 71.13 -31.97
C VAL A 19 -44.55 69.77 -31.31
N GLU A 20 -45.60 69.06 -31.69
CA GLU A 20 -45.90 67.71 -31.20
C GLU A 20 -44.75 66.73 -31.50
N LEU A 21 -44.20 66.76 -32.73
CA LEU A 21 -43.05 65.93 -33.09
C LEU A 21 -41.80 66.24 -32.25
N ARG A 22 -41.58 67.52 -31.91
CA ARG A 22 -40.47 67.91 -31.02
C ARG A 22 -40.68 67.44 -29.58
N GLN A 23 -41.91 67.53 -29.07
CA GLN A 23 -42.25 67.07 -27.72
C GLN A 23 -42.10 65.56 -27.59
N THR A 24 -42.62 64.80 -28.57
CA THR A 24 -42.46 63.34 -28.63
C THR A 24 -40.99 62.93 -28.73
N PHE A 25 -40.21 63.60 -29.58
CA PHE A 25 -38.76 63.36 -29.66
C PHE A 25 -38.05 63.67 -28.34
N SER A 26 -38.40 64.78 -27.67
CA SER A 26 -37.84 65.14 -26.36
C SER A 26 -38.16 64.10 -25.28
N SER A 27 -39.41 63.61 -25.26
CA SER A 27 -39.84 62.56 -24.33
C SER A 27 -39.10 61.24 -24.56
N LEU A 28 -39.00 60.80 -25.83
CA LEU A 28 -38.23 59.61 -26.20
C LEU A 28 -36.75 59.74 -25.83
N GLN A 29 -36.15 60.92 -26.06
CA GLN A 29 -34.77 61.22 -25.69
C GLN A 29 -34.56 61.07 -24.17
N GLN A 30 -35.46 61.62 -23.35
CA GLN A 30 -35.42 61.48 -21.89
C GLN A 30 -35.59 60.02 -21.46
N GLU A 31 -36.47 59.26 -22.11
CA GLU A 31 -36.68 57.85 -21.81
C GLU A 31 -35.43 57.02 -22.14
N VAL A 32 -34.79 57.27 -23.29
CA VAL A 32 -33.52 56.65 -23.67
C VAL A 32 -32.42 57.00 -22.66
N GLU A 33 -32.31 58.25 -22.23
CA GLU A 33 -31.36 58.65 -21.19
C GLU A 33 -31.62 57.94 -19.84
N MET A 34 -32.88 57.86 -19.42
CA MET A 34 -33.24 57.16 -18.19
C MET A 34 -32.93 55.66 -18.29
N LYS A 35 -33.25 55.02 -19.42
CA LYS A 35 -32.98 53.60 -19.65
C LYS A 35 -31.49 53.32 -19.73
N THR A 36 -30.70 54.17 -20.39
CA THR A 36 -29.23 54.02 -20.43
C THR A 36 -28.61 54.21 -19.04
N LYS A 37 -29.08 55.17 -18.24
CA LYS A 37 -28.65 55.33 -16.83
C LYS A 37 -28.99 54.10 -15.99
N LYS A 38 -30.21 53.57 -16.10
CA LYS A 38 -30.65 52.34 -15.42
C LYS A 38 -29.78 51.14 -15.83
N LEU A 39 -29.55 50.97 -17.13
CA LEU A 39 -28.73 49.88 -17.68
C LEU A 39 -27.29 49.94 -17.14
N LYS A 40 -26.65 51.12 -17.15
CA LYS A 40 -25.30 51.31 -16.58
C LYS A 40 -25.23 50.96 -15.10
N LYS A 41 -26.29 51.22 -14.33
CA LYS A 41 -26.38 50.86 -12.91
C LYS A 41 -26.47 49.35 -12.73
N VAL A 42 -27.34 48.69 -13.49
CA VAL A 42 -27.53 47.22 -13.45
C VAL A 42 -26.27 46.50 -13.88
N THR A 43 -25.58 46.93 -14.94
CA THR A 43 -24.32 46.31 -15.38
C THR A 43 -23.23 46.49 -14.32
N ARG A 44 -23.11 47.67 -13.72
CA ARG A 44 -22.17 47.92 -12.60
C ARG A 44 -22.46 47.01 -11.40
N TRP A 45 -23.73 46.87 -11.02
CA TRP A 45 -24.14 45.98 -9.93
C TRP A 45 -23.84 44.52 -10.25
N GLY A 46 -24.11 44.08 -11.48
CA GLY A 46 -23.77 42.73 -11.96
C GLY A 46 -22.28 42.44 -11.93
N VAL A 47 -21.43 43.39 -12.35
CA VAL A 47 -19.95 43.24 -12.27
C VAL A 47 -19.49 43.16 -10.82
N SER A 48 -20.03 43.97 -9.91
CA SER A 48 -19.68 43.92 -8.49
C SER A 48 -20.09 42.59 -7.83
N ALA A 49 -21.29 42.09 -8.15
CA ALA A 49 -21.77 40.79 -7.67
C ALA A 49 -20.90 39.63 -8.17
N LYS A 50 -20.56 39.62 -9.47
CA LYS A 50 -19.65 38.61 -10.06
C LYS A 50 -18.27 38.64 -9.41
N LYS A 51 -17.71 39.83 -9.15
CA LYS A 51 -16.41 39.96 -8.48
C LYS A 51 -16.44 39.41 -7.05
N LYS A 52 -17.51 39.66 -6.29
CA LYS A 52 -17.69 39.09 -4.94
C LYS A 52 -17.81 37.57 -4.97
N LEU A 53 -18.59 37.00 -5.89
CA LEU A 53 -18.71 35.55 -6.07
C LEU A 53 -17.34 34.90 -6.38
N ALA A 54 -16.62 35.45 -7.37
CA ALA A 54 -15.30 34.94 -7.75
C ALA A 54 -14.31 34.99 -6.58
N SER A 55 -14.32 36.06 -5.76
CA SER A 55 -13.48 36.13 -4.56
C SER A 55 -13.82 35.04 -3.54
N SER A 56 -15.11 34.71 -3.34
CA SER A 56 -15.48 33.61 -2.45
C SER A 56 -15.13 32.23 -2.99
N GLU A 57 -15.26 32.00 -4.31
CA GLU A 57 -14.86 30.76 -4.97
C GLU A 57 -13.35 30.52 -4.85
N ILE A 58 -12.54 31.55 -5.12
CA ILE A 58 -11.07 31.49 -4.98
C ILE A 58 -10.68 31.14 -3.54
N LEU A 59 -11.32 31.76 -2.55
CA LEU A 59 -10.99 31.52 -1.14
C LEU A 59 -11.35 30.09 -0.69
N LEU A 60 -12.45 29.54 -1.20
CA LEU A 60 -12.84 28.15 -0.97
C LEU A 60 -11.88 27.15 -1.63
N ILE A 61 -11.43 27.44 -2.85
CA ILE A 61 -10.42 26.63 -3.56
C ILE A 61 -9.09 26.67 -2.79
N LEU A 62 -8.65 27.84 -2.33
CA LEU A 62 -7.43 27.98 -1.53
C LEU A 62 -7.50 27.17 -0.23
N PHE A 63 -8.64 27.22 0.46
CA PHE A 63 -8.85 26.42 1.68
C PHE A 63 -8.77 24.92 1.39
N GLN A 64 -9.42 24.45 0.32
CA GLN A 64 -9.37 23.04 -0.09
C GLN A 64 -7.95 22.58 -0.47
N LEU A 65 -7.22 23.40 -1.23
CA LEU A 65 -5.84 23.11 -1.63
C LEU A 65 -4.92 23.08 -0.41
N TYR A 66 -5.10 24.00 0.53
CA TYR A 66 -4.35 24.02 1.78
C TYR A 66 -4.65 22.78 2.62
N ALA A 67 -5.92 22.38 2.76
CA ALA A 67 -6.29 21.15 3.47
C ALA A 67 -5.67 19.90 2.84
N LYS A 68 -5.71 19.79 1.50
CA LYS A 68 -5.03 18.70 0.77
C LYS A 68 -3.52 18.70 1.01
N LEU A 69 -2.88 19.86 0.98
CA LEU A 69 -1.45 19.98 1.28
C LEU A 69 -1.13 19.50 2.70
N GLN A 70 -1.93 19.88 3.70
CA GLN A 70 -1.72 19.44 5.08
C GLN A 70 -1.93 17.93 5.22
N SER A 71 -2.95 17.37 4.55
CA SER A 71 -3.19 15.93 4.52
C SER A 71 -2.00 15.16 3.95
N VAL A 72 -1.48 15.58 2.79
CA VAL A 72 -0.32 14.94 2.16
C VAL A 72 0.94 15.09 3.02
N LYS A 73 1.13 16.25 3.68
CA LYS A 73 2.24 16.42 4.62
C LYS A 73 2.17 15.47 5.80
N ALA A 74 0.98 15.26 6.36
CA ALA A 74 0.76 14.30 7.44
C ALA A 74 1.05 12.87 6.96
N GLU A 75 0.54 12.49 5.78
CA GLU A 75 0.79 11.17 5.20
C GLU A 75 2.29 10.90 4.96
N ILE A 76 3.04 11.89 4.46
CA ILE A 76 4.50 11.78 4.29
C ILE A 76 5.18 11.55 5.65
N GLN A 77 4.76 12.27 6.69
CA GLN A 77 5.31 12.13 8.03
C GLN A 77 5.02 10.74 8.61
N ASP A 78 3.78 10.27 8.49
CA ASP A 78 3.36 8.96 8.98
C ASP A 78 4.14 7.84 8.26
N GLN A 79 4.34 7.95 6.95
CA GLN A 79 5.16 7.03 6.16
C GLN A 79 6.63 7.04 6.59
N HIS A 80 7.18 8.22 6.89
CA HIS A 80 8.55 8.34 7.37
C HIS A 80 8.73 7.66 8.73
N ASP A 81 7.80 7.90 9.66
CA ASP A 81 7.86 7.31 11.00
C ASP A 81 7.68 5.78 10.94
N GLU A 82 6.80 5.28 10.07
CA GLU A 82 6.65 3.85 9.79
C GLU A 82 7.95 3.25 9.22
N TYR A 83 8.55 3.90 8.23
CA TYR A 83 9.83 3.47 7.66
C TYR A 83 10.94 3.38 8.71
N VAL A 84 11.04 4.39 9.59
CA VAL A 84 12.04 4.41 10.66
C VAL A 84 11.82 3.24 11.63
N ARG A 85 10.56 2.98 12.04
CA ARG A 85 10.22 1.83 12.90
C ARG A 85 10.61 0.50 12.26
N VAL A 86 10.15 0.25 11.04
CA VAL A 86 10.43 -1.00 10.32
C VAL A 86 11.94 -1.21 10.14
N ARG A 87 12.68 -0.13 9.81
CA ARG A 87 14.14 -0.20 9.68
C ARG A 87 14.81 -0.61 10.99
N GLN A 88 14.36 -0.07 12.13
CA GLN A 88 14.89 -0.41 13.44
C GLN A 88 14.59 -1.87 13.82
N ASP A 89 13.36 -2.34 13.57
CA ASP A 89 12.97 -3.72 13.85
C ASP A 89 13.76 -4.73 13.01
N LEU A 90 13.98 -4.41 11.73
CA LEU A 90 14.83 -5.21 10.84
C LEU A 90 16.28 -5.22 11.31
N GLU A 91 16.81 -4.07 11.73
CA GLU A 91 18.16 -3.96 12.28
C GLU A 91 18.31 -4.78 13.58
N GLN A 92 17.31 -4.78 14.45
CA GLN A 92 17.30 -5.61 15.65
C GLN A 92 17.29 -7.10 15.30
N THR A 93 16.44 -7.51 14.36
CA THR A 93 16.33 -8.91 13.87
C THR A 93 17.66 -9.36 13.27
N GLN A 94 18.27 -8.52 12.43
CA GLN A 94 19.54 -8.80 11.79
C GLN A 94 20.67 -8.95 12.82
N ASN A 95 20.68 -8.10 13.85
CA ASN A 95 21.65 -8.19 14.94
C ASN A 95 21.48 -9.48 15.76
N GLU A 96 20.24 -9.87 16.06
CA GLU A 96 19.93 -11.12 16.77
C GLU A 96 20.38 -12.35 15.99
N GLN A 97 19.99 -12.43 14.71
CA GLN A 97 20.43 -13.50 13.80
C GLN A 97 21.95 -13.56 13.67
N THR A 98 22.61 -12.40 13.60
CA THR A 98 24.08 -12.32 13.54
C THR A 98 24.72 -12.84 14.82
N ARG A 99 24.15 -12.53 16.00
CA ARG A 99 24.65 -13.06 17.29
C ARG A 99 24.47 -14.57 17.37
N GLU A 100 23.29 -15.08 16.99
CA GLU A 100 23.04 -16.52 17.00
C GLU A 100 24.01 -17.24 16.04
N LEU A 101 24.17 -16.72 14.83
CA LEU A 101 25.08 -17.29 13.84
C LEU A 101 26.52 -17.32 14.37
N LYS A 102 27.01 -16.23 14.95
CA LYS A 102 28.34 -16.18 15.59
C LYS A 102 28.48 -17.22 16.71
N LEU A 103 27.47 -17.38 17.55
CA LEU A 103 27.45 -18.40 18.59
C LEU A 103 27.52 -19.81 17.99
N ARG A 104 26.74 -20.10 16.95
CA ARG A 104 26.76 -21.39 16.24
C ARG A 104 28.14 -21.69 15.68
N TYR A 105 28.78 -20.71 15.03
CA TYR A 105 30.15 -20.85 14.52
C TYR A 105 31.15 -21.14 15.64
N LEU A 106 31.09 -20.42 16.75
CA LEU A 106 31.96 -20.66 17.90
C LEU A 106 31.77 -22.07 18.47
N ILE A 107 30.53 -22.56 18.57
CA ILE A 107 30.26 -23.93 19.03
C ILE A 107 30.89 -24.93 18.06
N ILE A 108 30.68 -24.75 16.75
CA ILE A 108 31.24 -25.65 15.73
C ILE A 108 32.77 -25.68 15.79
N GLU A 109 33.41 -24.51 15.88
CA GLU A 109 34.87 -24.41 15.86
C GLU A 109 35.53 -24.95 17.13
N ASN A 110 34.91 -24.76 18.30
CA ASN A 110 35.53 -25.12 19.57
C ASN A 110 35.13 -26.54 20.06
N PHE A 111 33.97 -27.06 19.66
CA PHE A 111 33.43 -28.31 20.22
C PHE A 111 33.20 -29.44 19.21
N ILE A 112 33.30 -29.19 17.90
CA ILE A 112 33.11 -30.24 16.89
C ILE A 112 34.45 -30.60 16.26
N PRO A 113 34.90 -31.86 16.37
CA PRO A 113 36.10 -32.32 15.69
C PRO A 113 36.02 -32.09 14.17
N PRO A 114 37.10 -31.62 13.53
CA PRO A 114 37.09 -31.26 12.11
C PRO A 114 36.71 -32.44 11.22
N GLU A 115 37.03 -33.68 11.62
CA GLU A 115 36.67 -34.89 10.89
C GLU A 115 35.15 -35.09 10.83
N GLU A 116 34.45 -34.87 11.95
CA GLU A 116 32.98 -35.01 12.01
C GLU A 116 32.29 -33.88 11.25
N LYS A 117 32.78 -32.65 11.37
CA LYS A 117 32.31 -31.52 10.55
C LYS A 117 32.40 -31.85 9.06
N ASN A 118 33.55 -32.34 8.60
CA ASN A 118 33.76 -32.67 7.19
C ASN A 118 32.86 -33.82 6.71
N LYS A 119 32.65 -34.87 7.53
CA LYS A 119 31.71 -35.95 7.22
C LYS A 119 30.28 -35.45 7.02
N ILE A 120 29.85 -34.49 7.83
CA ILE A 120 28.52 -33.88 7.73
C ILE A 120 28.45 -33.01 6.46
N MET A 121 29.39 -32.09 6.26
CA MET A 121 29.40 -31.16 5.12
C MET A 121 29.39 -31.88 3.76
N ASN A 122 30.16 -32.95 3.61
CA ASN A 122 30.27 -33.68 2.35
C ASN A 122 28.99 -34.45 1.98
N ARG A 123 28.08 -34.65 2.94
CA ARG A 123 26.84 -35.43 2.75
C ARG A 123 25.60 -34.54 2.76
N LEU A 124 25.71 -33.31 3.23
CA LEU A 124 24.59 -32.40 3.36
C LEU A 124 24.24 -31.81 1.99
N TYR A 125 22.97 -31.84 1.63
CA TYR A 125 22.46 -31.11 0.48
C TYR A 125 21.13 -30.45 0.85
N PHE A 126 20.85 -29.32 0.22
CA PHE A 126 19.61 -28.59 0.44
C PHE A 126 18.55 -29.06 -0.55
N ASP A 127 17.38 -29.44 -0.05
CA ASP A 127 16.23 -29.82 -0.85
C ASP A 127 15.28 -28.62 -0.95
N CYS A 128 15.30 -27.93 -2.09
CA CYS A 128 14.52 -26.70 -2.31
C CYS A 128 13.00 -26.95 -2.33
N GLU A 129 12.54 -28.15 -2.69
CA GLU A 129 11.11 -28.45 -2.79
C GLU A 129 10.48 -28.60 -1.39
N GLU A 130 11.24 -29.14 -0.44
CA GLU A 130 10.80 -29.35 0.94
C GLU A 130 11.34 -28.30 1.93
N ASP A 131 12.14 -27.33 1.46
CA ASP A 131 12.81 -26.29 2.26
C ASP A 131 13.60 -26.86 3.46
N GLN A 132 14.31 -27.97 3.24
CA GLN A 132 14.98 -28.72 4.29
C GLN A 132 16.37 -29.22 3.88
N TRP A 133 17.29 -29.21 4.84
CA TRP A 133 18.60 -29.85 4.69
C TRP A 133 18.48 -31.37 4.88
N LYS A 134 18.96 -32.13 3.90
CA LYS A 134 18.94 -33.60 3.90
C LYS A 134 20.36 -34.17 3.82
N PHE A 135 20.51 -35.41 4.28
CA PHE A 135 21.77 -36.15 4.18
C PHE A 135 21.73 -37.14 3.03
N GLN A 136 22.80 -37.18 2.25
CA GLN A 136 23.01 -38.24 1.28
C GLN A 136 23.10 -39.60 2.01
N PRO A 137 22.34 -40.61 1.57
CA PRO A 137 22.38 -41.94 2.17
C PRO A 137 23.79 -42.55 2.09
N LEU A 138 24.29 -43.11 3.19
CA LEU A 138 25.60 -43.80 3.23
C LEU A 138 25.63 -45.06 2.37
N VAL A 139 24.46 -45.62 2.08
CA VAL A 139 24.30 -46.84 1.30
C VAL A 139 23.29 -46.57 0.19
N PRO A 140 23.60 -46.91 -1.07
CA PRO A 140 22.63 -46.86 -2.16
C PRO A 140 21.37 -47.63 -1.76
N ALA A 141 20.19 -47.07 -2.04
CA ALA A 141 18.90 -47.64 -1.64
C ALA A 141 18.69 -49.10 -2.10
N SER A 142 19.48 -49.58 -3.07
CA SER A 142 19.48 -50.94 -3.60
C SER A 142 20.11 -52.00 -2.69
N LYS A 143 20.91 -51.63 -1.67
CA LYS A 143 21.59 -52.58 -0.78
C LYS A 143 21.24 -52.34 0.70
N LYS A 144 19.97 -52.52 1.07
CA LYS A 144 19.52 -52.49 2.49
C LYS A 144 19.87 -53.76 3.28
N SER A 145 20.88 -54.54 2.89
CA SER A 145 21.32 -55.70 3.66
C SER A 145 22.23 -55.24 4.81
N MET A 146 21.65 -54.80 5.92
CA MET A 146 22.42 -54.72 7.16
C MET A 146 23.03 -56.10 7.42
N LYS A 147 24.34 -56.15 7.66
CA LYS A 147 25.02 -57.40 8.05
C LYS A 147 24.28 -57.95 9.27
N ARG A 148 23.64 -59.11 9.14
CA ARG A 148 22.96 -59.78 10.26
C ARG A 148 24.01 -60.07 11.33
N ARG A 149 23.65 -59.88 12.60
CA ARG A 149 24.54 -60.24 13.71
C ARG A 149 24.92 -61.72 13.57
N PRO A 150 26.21 -62.08 13.70
CA PRO A 150 26.64 -63.46 13.59
C PRO A 150 25.91 -64.32 14.64
N ALA A 151 25.40 -65.48 14.21
CA ALA A 151 24.82 -66.45 15.12
C ALA A 151 25.93 -67.11 15.97
N SER A 152 25.56 -67.64 17.13
CA SER A 152 26.50 -68.45 17.90
C SER A 152 26.88 -69.71 17.11
N ALA A 153 28.03 -70.31 17.45
CA ALA A 153 28.49 -71.56 16.83
C ALA A 153 27.48 -72.72 16.93
N VAL A 154 26.49 -72.61 17.82
CA VAL A 154 25.42 -73.59 18.05
C VAL A 154 24.06 -73.08 17.56
N GLY A 155 24.04 -72.08 16.66
CA GLY A 155 22.83 -71.60 15.99
C GLY A 155 21.92 -70.69 16.81
N TYR A 156 22.30 -70.33 18.05
CA TYR A 156 21.53 -69.40 18.87
C TYR A 156 21.77 -67.94 18.46
N LYS A 157 20.78 -67.07 18.70
CA LYS A 157 20.87 -65.62 18.42
C LYS A 157 22.02 -64.91 19.16
N ARG A 158 22.52 -65.49 20.26
CA ARG A 158 23.65 -65.02 21.07
C ARG A 158 24.41 -66.23 21.65
N PRO A 159 25.71 -66.13 21.95
CA PRO A 159 26.40 -67.16 22.74
C PRO A 159 25.74 -67.32 24.11
N ILE A 160 25.49 -68.56 24.52
CA ILE A 160 24.90 -68.91 25.82
C ILE A 160 25.73 -70.03 26.46
N SER A 161 25.78 -70.06 27.79
CA SER A 161 26.45 -71.12 28.52
C SER A 161 25.77 -72.48 28.32
N GLN A 162 26.52 -73.57 28.53
CA GLN A 162 25.97 -74.92 28.47
C GLN A 162 24.82 -75.11 29.46
N TYR A 163 24.96 -74.57 30.68
CA TYR A 163 23.91 -74.60 31.70
C TYR A 163 22.60 -73.94 31.21
N ALA A 164 22.69 -72.74 30.64
CA ALA A 164 21.52 -72.04 30.10
C ALA A 164 20.86 -72.81 28.95
N ARG A 165 21.65 -73.54 28.15
CA ARG A 165 21.13 -74.40 27.07
C ARG A 165 20.30 -75.56 27.62
N VAL A 166 20.82 -76.24 28.65
CA VAL A 166 20.14 -77.37 29.30
C VAL A 166 18.88 -76.90 30.02
N ALA A 167 18.94 -75.78 30.75
CA ALA A 167 17.79 -75.20 31.43
C ALA A 167 16.63 -74.89 30.45
N MET A 168 16.94 -74.32 29.28
CA MET A 168 15.93 -74.09 28.23
C MET A 168 15.34 -75.39 27.67
N ALA A 169 16.15 -76.43 27.47
CA ALA A 169 15.68 -77.72 26.98
C ALA A 169 14.76 -78.43 28.00
N MET A 170 14.98 -78.18 29.29
CA MET A 170 14.14 -78.66 30.39
C MET A 170 12.90 -77.78 30.64
N GLY A 171 12.63 -76.77 29.79
CA GLY A 171 11.45 -75.90 29.90
C GLY A 171 11.58 -74.76 30.91
N ALA A 172 12.72 -74.61 31.59
CA ALA A 172 12.94 -73.49 32.50
C ALA A 172 13.27 -72.23 31.68
N HIS A 173 12.36 -71.25 31.71
CA HIS A 173 12.54 -70.02 30.94
C HIS A 173 13.64 -69.15 31.60
N PRO A 174 14.78 -68.88 30.93
CA PRO A 174 15.92 -68.20 31.57
C PRO A 174 15.65 -66.75 31.98
N ARG A 175 14.52 -66.18 31.56
CA ARG A 175 14.14 -64.79 31.77
C ARG A 175 13.48 -64.56 33.14
N TYR A 176 12.91 -65.61 33.74
CA TYR A 176 12.29 -65.51 35.05
C TYR A 176 12.87 -66.60 35.94
N ARG A 177 13.63 -66.15 36.94
CA ARG A 177 14.02 -66.98 38.08
C ARG A 177 12.79 -67.03 38.99
N VAL A 178 12.25 -68.21 39.24
CA VAL A 178 11.43 -68.47 40.43
C VAL A 178 12.36 -68.87 41.54
#